data_AF-A0A5J6U4G7-F1
#
_entry.id   AF-A0A5J6U4G7-F1
#
_cell.length_a   1.000
_cell.length_b   1.000
_cell.length_c   1.000
_cell.angle_alpha   90.00
_cell.angle_beta   90.00
_cell.angle_gamma   90.00
#
_symmetry.space_group_name_H-M   'P 1'
#
loop_
_entity.id
_entity.type
_entity.pdbx_description
1 polymer ?
#
loop_
_entity_poly.entity_id
_entity_poly.type
_entity_poly.pdbx_seq_one_letter_code
_entity_poly.pdbx_strand_id
1 'polypeptide(L)'
;MSASDAQSEPETVAERPYMPGYGIQGPDEGSGLLPWSWAVERMRAARNFWLCTVRPDGRPHAMPVWGAWSGEALMFSSSVPSRKMVNLRANPDVVVTTEAAENPVVIEGRAEVVTEPRTLQRFIDLVNSKYATRYRVDFLDPEVNATVAVRPQQAFGLRQGDFTGSPTRWRFTA
;
A
#
# COMPACT_ATOMS: atom_id res chain seq x y z
N MET A 1 -3.29 -32.46 0.14
CA MET A 1 -2.86 -31.61 -1.00
C MET A 1 -3.93 -30.55 -1.20
N SER A 2 -3.72 -29.35 -0.66
CA SER A 2 -4.65 -28.24 -0.87
C SER A 2 -4.12 -27.39 -2.01
N ALA A 3 -4.94 -27.18 -3.03
CA ALA A 3 -4.65 -26.28 -4.14
C ALA A 3 -4.27 -24.91 -3.58
N SER A 4 -3.15 -24.35 -4.05
CA SER A 4 -2.80 -22.98 -3.74
C SER A 4 -3.89 -22.06 -4.29
N ASP A 5 -4.47 -21.23 -3.42
CA ASP A 5 -5.08 -19.97 -3.84
C ASP A 5 -3.94 -19.08 -4.38
N ALA A 6 -3.50 -19.38 -5.60
CA ALA A 6 -2.70 -18.47 -6.38
C ALA A 6 -3.62 -17.31 -6.74
N GLN A 7 -3.71 -16.34 -5.83
CA GLN A 7 -4.33 -15.07 -6.14
C GLN A 7 -3.58 -14.48 -7.33
N SER A 8 -4.30 -14.30 -8.43
CA SER A 8 -3.81 -13.59 -9.60
C SER A 8 -3.36 -12.20 -9.13
N GLU A 9 -2.09 -11.88 -9.39
CA GLU A 9 -1.61 -10.51 -9.16
C GLU A 9 -2.49 -9.54 -9.96
N PRO A 10 -2.75 -8.34 -9.43
CA PRO A 10 -3.54 -7.36 -10.16
C PRO A 10 -2.88 -7.06 -11.50
N GLU A 11 -3.71 -6.94 -12.55
CA GLU A 11 -3.22 -6.54 -13.85
C GLU A 11 -2.67 -5.11 -13.76
N THR A 12 -1.42 -4.95 -14.17
CA THR A 12 -0.72 -3.66 -14.10
C THR A 12 -0.04 -3.33 -15.41
N VAL A 13 -0.05 -2.04 -15.75
CA VAL A 13 0.75 -1.49 -16.84
C VAL A 13 1.91 -0.72 -16.22
N ALA A 14 3.13 -1.20 -16.42
CA ALA A 14 4.35 -0.52 -16.00
C ALA A 14 4.78 0.51 -17.05
N GLU A 15 5.16 1.71 -16.60
CA GLU A 15 5.65 2.80 -17.45
C GLU A 15 6.56 3.75 -16.65
N ARG A 16 7.20 4.73 -17.31
CA ARG A 16 7.99 5.74 -16.59
C ARG A 16 7.07 6.73 -15.87
N PRO A 17 7.41 7.15 -14.64
CA PRO A 17 6.74 8.28 -14.02
C PRO A 17 7.07 9.58 -14.76
N TYR A 18 6.17 10.57 -14.69
CA TYR A 18 6.44 11.90 -15.24
C TYR A 18 7.40 12.67 -14.32
N MET A 19 8.69 12.65 -14.67
CA MET A 19 9.77 13.27 -13.89
C MET A 19 10.73 14.05 -14.81
N PRO A 20 10.25 15.09 -15.52
CA PRO A 20 11.10 15.88 -16.41
C PRO A 20 12.27 16.52 -15.64
N GLY A 21 13.43 16.65 -16.29
CA GLY A 21 14.63 17.26 -15.70
C GLY A 21 15.49 16.32 -14.84
N TYR A 22 15.02 15.11 -14.52
CA TYR A 22 15.77 14.13 -13.73
C TYR A 22 16.67 13.21 -14.57
N GLY A 23 16.69 13.35 -15.90
CA GLY A 23 17.51 12.52 -16.79
C GLY A 23 17.09 11.05 -16.84
N ILE A 24 15.80 10.76 -16.63
CA ILE A 24 15.25 9.39 -16.65
C ILE A 24 15.36 8.81 -18.06
N GLN A 25 15.88 7.59 -18.14
CA GLN A 25 16.08 6.85 -19.38
C GLN A 25 14.75 6.30 -19.94
N GLY A 26 14.74 5.90 -21.20
CA GLY A 26 13.60 5.22 -21.82
C GLY A 26 13.16 3.97 -21.03
N PRO A 27 11.89 3.53 -21.17
CA PRO A 27 11.36 2.36 -20.44
C PRO A 27 12.12 1.05 -20.77
N ASP A 28 12.69 0.94 -21.97
CA ASP A 28 13.47 -0.21 -22.42
C ASP A 28 15.00 0.03 -22.35
N GLU A 29 15.42 1.13 -21.72
CA GLU A 29 16.82 1.52 -21.55
C GLU A 29 17.29 1.32 -20.08
N GLY A 30 18.60 1.27 -19.87
CA GLY A 30 19.19 1.10 -18.55
C GLY A 30 18.82 -0.26 -17.94
N SER A 31 18.32 -0.26 -16.70
CA SER A 31 17.80 -1.48 -16.05
C SER A 31 16.34 -1.81 -16.41
N GLY A 32 15.68 -0.95 -17.19
CA GLY A 32 14.28 -1.09 -17.58
C GLY A 32 13.28 -0.77 -16.46
N LEU A 33 12.02 -1.14 -16.69
CA LEU A 33 10.94 -0.99 -15.71
C LEU A 33 10.97 -2.08 -14.65
N LEU A 34 10.67 -1.71 -13.41
CA LEU A 34 10.54 -2.65 -12.31
C LEU A 34 9.24 -3.48 -12.47
N PRO A 35 9.28 -4.81 -12.28
CA PRO A 35 8.06 -5.62 -12.26
C PRO A 35 7.25 -5.34 -10.99
N TRP A 36 5.92 -5.52 -11.02
CA TRP A 36 5.07 -5.30 -9.84
C TRP A 36 5.46 -6.20 -8.65
N SER A 37 5.93 -7.41 -8.91
CA SER A 37 6.47 -8.33 -7.91
C SER A 37 7.59 -7.71 -7.06
N TRP A 38 8.42 -6.83 -7.64
CA TRP A 38 9.43 -6.07 -6.90
C TRP A 38 8.79 -5.14 -5.85
N ALA A 39 7.68 -4.49 -6.17
CA ALA A 39 6.97 -3.66 -5.21
C ALA A 39 6.31 -4.51 -4.11
N VAL A 40 5.71 -5.64 -4.48
CA VAL A 40 5.09 -6.59 -3.54
C VAL A 40 6.09 -7.11 -2.52
N GLU A 41 7.29 -7.53 -2.95
CA GLU A 41 8.38 -7.98 -2.06
C GLU A 41 8.70 -6.92 -1.00
N ARG A 42 8.80 -5.65 -1.42
CA ARG A 42 9.15 -4.54 -0.53
C ARG A 42 8.05 -4.18 0.44
N MET A 43 6.79 -4.20 0.00
CA MET A 43 5.65 -4.00 0.90
C MET A 43 5.54 -5.13 1.93
N ARG A 44 5.82 -6.37 1.54
CA ARG A 44 5.85 -7.51 2.47
C ARG A 44 6.99 -7.36 3.49
N ALA A 45 8.17 -6.93 3.04
CA ALA A 45 9.34 -6.74 3.90
C ALA A 45 9.29 -5.51 4.82
N ALA A 46 8.62 -4.42 4.40
CA ALA A 46 8.55 -3.19 5.19
C ALA A 46 7.89 -3.41 6.55
N ARG A 47 8.51 -2.95 7.63
CA ARG A 47 7.97 -3.10 8.99
C ARG A 47 6.86 -2.09 9.24
N ASN A 48 7.04 -0.84 8.80
CA ASN A 48 6.08 0.24 8.93
C ASN A 48 5.82 0.95 7.59
N PHE A 49 4.70 1.66 7.55
CA PHE A 49 4.30 2.49 6.43
C PHE A 49 3.95 3.91 6.89
N TRP A 50 4.17 4.89 6.03
CA TRP A 50 3.67 6.25 6.19
C TRP A 50 2.38 6.41 5.40
N LEU A 51 1.26 6.67 6.10
CA LEU A 51 -0.04 6.97 5.51
C LEU A 51 -0.25 8.47 5.49
N CYS A 52 -0.51 9.03 4.31
CA CYS A 52 -0.95 10.41 4.10
C CYS A 52 -2.44 10.42 3.76
N THR A 53 -3.21 11.17 4.55
CA THR A 53 -4.64 11.42 4.36
C THR A 53 -4.90 12.92 4.19
N VAL A 54 -6.06 13.30 3.67
CA VAL A 54 -6.44 14.71 3.48
C VAL A 54 -7.36 15.16 4.60
N ARG A 55 -7.01 16.23 5.32
CA ARG A 55 -7.88 16.85 6.32
C ARG A 55 -9.09 17.53 5.66
N PRO A 56 -10.21 17.75 6.38
CA PRO A 56 -11.36 18.48 5.84
C PRO A 56 -11.04 19.89 5.33
N ASP A 57 -9.96 20.51 5.82
CA ASP A 57 -9.45 21.82 5.36
C ASP A 57 -8.46 21.72 4.19
N GLY A 58 -8.33 20.54 3.58
CA GLY A 58 -7.43 20.27 2.44
C GLY A 58 -5.97 20.01 2.82
N ARG A 59 -5.57 20.17 4.08
CA ARG A 59 -4.16 19.97 4.47
C ARG A 59 -3.79 18.48 4.53
N PRO A 60 -2.58 18.09 4.11
CA PRO A 60 -2.11 16.71 4.24
C PRO A 60 -1.89 16.35 5.72
N HIS A 61 -2.11 15.09 6.05
CA HIS A 61 -1.86 14.51 7.36
C HIS A 61 -1.18 13.16 7.22
N ALA A 62 0.14 13.15 7.45
CA ALA A 62 0.99 11.98 7.43
C ALA A 62 1.13 11.37 8.84
N MET A 63 0.93 10.07 8.99
CA MET A 63 1.13 9.34 10.24
C MET A 63 1.63 7.91 9.96
N PRO A 64 2.52 7.35 10.79
CA PRO A 64 2.95 5.97 10.63
C PRO A 64 1.79 5.00 10.92
N VAL A 65 1.82 3.83 10.29
CA VAL A 65 0.93 2.68 10.55
C VAL A 65 1.71 1.37 10.43
N TRP A 66 1.27 0.37 11.19
CA TRP A 66 1.50 -1.03 10.82
C TRP A 66 0.55 -1.39 9.68
N GLY A 67 1.02 -2.23 8.77
CA GLY A 67 0.23 -2.65 7.63
C GLY A 67 0.71 -3.95 7.01
N ALA A 68 -0.21 -4.62 6.33
CA ALA A 68 0.04 -5.88 5.65
C ALA A 68 -0.49 -5.84 4.22
N TRP A 69 0.31 -6.34 3.28
CA TRP A 69 -0.12 -6.51 1.90
C TRP A 69 -0.96 -7.78 1.78
N SER A 70 -2.22 -7.65 1.36
CA SER A 70 -3.14 -8.77 1.21
C SER A 70 -2.96 -9.54 -0.11
N GLY A 71 -2.10 -9.09 -1.02
CA GLY A 71 -2.04 -9.58 -2.41
C GLY A 71 -2.67 -8.60 -3.40
N GLU A 72 -3.69 -7.86 -2.96
CA GLU A 72 -4.41 -6.88 -3.79
C GLU A 72 -4.45 -5.46 -3.18
N ALA A 73 -4.33 -5.34 -1.85
CA ALA A 73 -4.46 -4.08 -1.14
C ALA A 73 -3.49 -4.01 0.04
N LEU A 74 -3.09 -2.78 0.40
CA LEU A 74 -2.37 -2.55 1.64
C LEU A 74 -3.39 -2.32 2.75
N MET A 75 -3.41 -3.20 3.75
CA MET A 75 -4.37 -3.16 4.84
C MET A 75 -3.74 -2.64 6.13
N PHE A 76 -4.52 -1.85 6.88
CA PHE A 76 -4.18 -1.43 8.24
C PHE A 76 -5.45 -1.31 9.09
N SER A 77 -5.32 -1.23 10.41
CA SER A 77 -6.42 -0.86 11.30
C SER A 77 -6.18 0.45 12.02
N SER A 78 -7.27 1.12 12.39
CA SER A 78 -7.20 2.35 13.16
C SER A 78 -8.47 2.60 13.96
N SER A 79 -8.30 3.17 15.15
CA SER A 79 -9.41 3.60 16.00
C SER A 79 -10.36 4.52 15.22
N VAL A 80 -11.65 4.21 15.30
CA VAL A 80 -12.78 4.89 14.64
C VAL A 80 -12.79 6.42 14.82
N PRO A 81 -12.52 6.98 16.02
CA PRO A 81 -12.45 8.44 16.24
C PRO A 81 -11.12 9.08 15.82
N SER A 82 -10.13 8.30 15.36
CA SER A 82 -8.82 8.86 15.00
C SER A 82 -8.92 9.88 13.86
N ARG A 83 -7.98 10.85 13.84
CA ARG A 83 -7.94 11.86 12.77
C ARG A 83 -7.84 11.24 11.38
N LYS A 84 -7.10 10.13 11.22
CA LYS A 84 -7.00 9.45 9.93
C LYS A 84 -8.35 8.85 9.50
N MET A 85 -9.11 8.22 10.40
CA MET A 85 -10.44 7.72 10.06
C MET A 85 -11.44 8.84 9.75
N VAL A 86 -11.40 9.96 10.48
CA VAL A 86 -12.21 11.14 10.17
C VAL A 86 -11.88 11.68 8.77
N ASN A 87 -10.60 11.75 8.43
CA ASN A 87 -10.14 12.17 7.11
C ASN A 87 -10.64 11.21 6.01
N LEU A 88 -10.47 9.90 6.19
CA LEU A 88 -10.84 8.89 5.18
C LEU A 88 -12.33 8.82 4.89
N ARG A 89 -13.19 9.09 5.89
CA ARG A 89 -14.64 9.18 5.67
C ARG A 89 -15.03 10.38 4.80
N ALA A 90 -14.27 11.47 4.89
CA ALA A 90 -14.52 12.68 4.10
C ALA A 90 -13.86 12.62 2.71
N ASN A 91 -12.68 12.01 2.62
CA ASN A 91 -11.93 11.82 1.39
C ASN A 91 -11.18 10.47 1.44
N PRO A 92 -11.57 9.48 0.61
CA PRO A 92 -10.94 8.16 0.60
C PRO A 92 -9.60 8.13 -0.16
N ASP A 93 -9.20 9.21 -0.83
CA ASP A 93 -7.94 9.27 -1.58
C ASP A 93 -6.76 9.40 -0.62
N VAL A 94 -5.78 8.51 -0.79
CA VAL A 94 -4.62 8.39 0.11
C VAL A 94 -3.33 8.10 -0.63
N VAL A 95 -2.23 8.47 0.03
CA VAL A 95 -0.90 7.96 -0.30
C VAL A 95 -0.43 7.08 0.84
N VAL A 96 0.13 5.90 0.53
CA VAL A 96 0.86 5.09 1.50
C VAL A 96 2.23 4.72 0.95
N THR A 97 3.29 4.96 1.73
CA THR A 97 4.65 4.60 1.33
C THR A 97 5.34 3.73 2.37
N THR A 98 6.21 2.83 1.92
CA THR A 98 7.15 2.10 2.79
C THR A 98 8.08 3.05 3.52
N GLU A 99 8.58 2.65 4.71
CA GLU A 99 9.52 3.45 5.50
C GLU A 99 10.93 3.60 4.90
N ALA A 100 11.34 2.67 4.02
CA ALA A 100 12.68 2.66 3.42
C ALA A 100 12.75 3.55 2.17
N ALA A 101 13.12 4.82 2.36
CA ALA A 101 13.17 5.83 1.31
C ALA A 101 14.24 5.59 0.22
N GLU A 102 15.25 4.76 0.49
CA GLU A 102 16.30 4.41 -0.51
C GLU A 102 15.74 3.62 -1.69
N ASN A 103 14.68 2.83 -1.46
CA ASN A 103 13.92 2.28 -2.57
C ASN A 103 12.46 2.16 -2.15
N PRO A 104 11.68 3.24 -2.29
CA PRO A 104 10.33 3.30 -1.79
C PRO A 104 9.38 2.51 -2.69
N VAL A 105 8.29 2.05 -2.10
CA VAL A 105 7.05 1.80 -2.84
C VAL A 105 6.04 2.81 -2.34
N VAL A 106 5.53 3.65 -3.24
CA VAL A 106 4.51 4.67 -2.96
C VAL A 106 3.23 4.25 -3.67
N ILE A 107 2.19 3.92 -2.92
CA ILE A 107 0.84 3.66 -3.44
C ILE A 107 0.05 4.96 -3.39
N GLU A 108 -0.49 5.37 -4.52
CA GLU A 108 -1.64 6.28 -4.61
C GLU A 108 -2.89 5.43 -4.83
N GLY A 109 -3.81 5.50 -3.88
CA GLY A 109 -4.94 4.58 -3.87
C GLY A 109 -6.16 5.12 -3.15
N ARG A 110 -7.19 4.29 -3.16
CA ARG A 110 -8.47 4.57 -2.50
C ARG A 110 -8.63 3.68 -1.29
N ALA A 111 -8.93 4.29 -0.16
CA ALA A 111 -9.19 3.60 1.10
C ALA A 111 -10.65 3.16 1.21
N GLU A 112 -10.86 1.91 1.62
CA GLU A 112 -12.17 1.32 1.87
C GLU A 112 -12.20 0.72 3.27
N VAL A 113 -13.28 0.97 4.02
CA VAL A 113 -13.51 0.28 5.30
C VAL A 113 -14.01 -1.12 5.01
N VAL A 114 -13.33 -2.11 5.56
CA VAL A 114 -13.64 -3.53 5.39
C VAL A 114 -14.28 -4.07 6.66
N THR A 115 -15.40 -4.76 6.52
CA THR A 115 -16.12 -5.42 7.61
C THR A 115 -16.42 -6.90 7.35
N GLU A 116 -16.02 -7.43 6.18
CA GLU A 116 -16.29 -8.83 5.82
C GLU A 116 -15.44 -9.76 6.72
N PRO A 117 -16.06 -10.78 7.38
CA PRO A 117 -15.37 -11.60 8.38
C PRO A 117 -14.14 -12.38 7.89
N ARG A 118 -14.16 -12.95 6.68
CA ARG A 118 -13.02 -13.69 6.12
C ARG A 118 -11.84 -12.76 5.81
N THR A 119 -12.09 -11.56 5.31
CA THR A 119 -11.08 -10.55 5.03
C THR A 119 -10.51 -9.98 6.32
N LEU A 120 -11.33 -9.79 7.36
CA LEU A 120 -10.85 -9.44 8.70
C LEU A 120 -9.96 -10.54 9.31
N GLN A 121 -10.38 -11.80 9.22
CA GLN A 121 -9.57 -12.94 9.67
C GLN A 121 -8.23 -13.00 8.93
N ARG A 122 -8.26 -12.85 7.61
CA ARG A 122 -7.06 -12.81 6.78
C ARG A 122 -6.10 -11.70 7.20
N PHE A 123 -6.62 -10.50 7.49
CA PHE A 123 -5.80 -9.39 7.97
C PHE A 123 -5.14 -9.70 9.32
N ILE A 124 -5.89 -10.29 10.26
CA ILE A 124 -5.34 -10.75 11.54
C ILE A 124 -4.22 -11.76 11.34
N ASP A 125 -4.39 -12.75 10.47
CA ASP A 125 -3.37 -13.77 10.20
C ASP A 125 -2.08 -13.14 9.65
N LEU A 126 -2.22 -12.20 8.70
CA LEU A 126 -1.10 -11.46 8.14
C LEU A 126 -0.38 -10.61 9.19
N VAL A 127 -1.12 -9.87 10.02
CA VAL A 127 -0.56 -9.01 11.09
C VAL A 127 0.12 -9.84 12.16
N ASN A 128 -0.51 -10.92 12.62
CA ASN A 128 0.06 -11.82 13.62
C ASN A 128 1.36 -12.45 13.13
N SER A 129 1.38 -12.94 11.88
CA SER A 129 2.58 -13.49 11.25
C SER A 129 3.68 -12.43 11.11
N LYS A 130 3.35 -11.26 10.54
CA LYS A 130 4.32 -10.19 10.23
C LYS A 130 4.92 -9.55 11.48
N TYR A 131 4.14 -9.46 12.56
CA TYR A 131 4.49 -8.68 13.74
C TYR A 131 4.68 -9.52 15.01
N ALA A 132 4.64 -10.85 14.90
CA ALA A 132 4.73 -11.79 16.03
C ALA A 132 3.72 -11.46 17.15
N THR A 133 2.48 -11.13 16.75
CA THR A 133 1.38 -10.81 17.67
C THR A 133 0.37 -11.96 17.77
N ARG A 134 -0.62 -11.83 18.66
CA ARG A 134 -1.68 -12.82 18.89
C ARG A 134 -3.06 -12.17 18.93
N TYR A 135 -3.29 -11.18 18.08
CA TYR A 135 -4.59 -10.54 17.96
C TYR A 135 -5.63 -11.54 17.46
N ARG A 136 -6.88 -11.27 17.85
CA ARG A 136 -8.05 -12.01 17.41
C ARG A 136 -8.96 -11.04 16.65
N VAL A 137 -9.92 -11.57 15.88
CA VAL A 137 -10.82 -10.74 15.05
C VAL A 137 -11.64 -9.73 15.88
N ASP A 138 -11.92 -10.00 17.16
CA ASP A 138 -12.56 -9.05 18.08
C ASP A 138 -11.75 -7.76 18.29
N PHE A 139 -10.44 -7.74 18.01
CA PHE A 139 -9.65 -6.50 17.95
C PHE A 139 -10.12 -5.52 16.86
N LEU A 140 -10.85 -6.03 15.85
CA LEU A 140 -11.33 -5.28 14.70
C LEU A 140 -12.84 -5.02 14.79
N ASP A 141 -13.37 -4.91 16.01
CA ASP A 141 -14.73 -4.45 16.24
C ASP A 141 -14.96 -3.12 15.49
N PRO A 142 -15.85 -3.09 14.48
CA PRO A 142 -16.03 -1.92 13.62
C PRO A 142 -16.56 -0.69 14.36
N GLU A 143 -17.11 -0.84 15.57
CA GLU A 143 -17.52 0.29 16.41
C GLU A 143 -16.32 0.99 17.07
N VAL A 144 -15.22 0.26 17.26
CA VAL A 144 -14.04 0.75 18.01
C VAL A 144 -12.82 0.93 17.10
N ASN A 145 -12.58 -0.02 16.20
CA ASN A 145 -11.37 -0.14 15.40
C ASN A 145 -11.69 -0.58 13.96
N ALA A 146 -11.61 0.36 13.03
CA ALA A 146 -11.89 0.09 11.63
C ALA A 146 -10.69 -0.59 10.96
N THR A 147 -10.97 -1.58 10.11
CA THR A 147 -9.99 -2.13 9.17
C THR A 147 -10.14 -1.43 7.83
N VAL A 148 -9.03 -0.97 7.27
CA VAL A 148 -8.98 -0.22 6.02
C VAL A 148 -8.14 -0.99 5.01
N ALA A 149 -8.67 -1.17 3.80
CA ALA A 149 -7.92 -1.64 2.64
C ALA A 149 -7.65 -0.46 1.70
N VAL A 150 -6.37 -0.22 1.38
CA VAL A 150 -5.98 0.76 0.36
C VAL A 150 -5.76 0.01 -0.95
N ARG A 151 -6.70 0.17 -1.88
CA ARG A 151 -6.61 -0.39 -3.23
C ARG A 151 -5.77 0.53 -4.11
N PRO A 152 -4.66 0.05 -4.70
CA PRO A 152 -3.84 0.87 -5.58
C PRO A 152 -4.63 1.33 -6.80
N GLN A 153 -4.50 2.61 -7.15
CA GLN A 153 -4.89 3.14 -8.46
C GLN A 153 -3.66 3.35 -9.33
N GLN A 154 -2.58 3.82 -8.70
CA GLN A 154 -1.24 3.79 -9.25
C GLN A 154 -0.22 3.58 -8.12
N ALA A 155 0.97 3.14 -8.49
CA ALA A 155 2.07 3.02 -7.57
C ALA A 155 3.38 3.47 -8.22
N PHE A 156 4.36 3.83 -7.40
CA PHE A 156 5.67 4.27 -7.83
C PHE A 156 6.75 3.51 -7.10
N GLY A 157 7.84 3.23 -7.81
CA GLY A 157 9.03 2.60 -7.26
C GLY A 157 10.28 3.11 -7.96
N LEU A 158 11.37 3.21 -7.21
CA LEU A 158 12.70 3.56 -7.71
C LEU A 158 13.74 2.92 -6.82
N ARG A 159 14.97 2.78 -7.33
CA ARG A 159 16.16 2.31 -6.62
C ARG A 159 17.16 3.45 -6.52
N GLN A 160 17.63 3.76 -5.31
CA GLN A 160 18.69 4.75 -5.11
C GLN A 160 19.95 4.42 -5.91
N GLY A 161 20.34 3.14 -5.97
CA GLY A 161 21.51 2.70 -6.74
C GLY A 161 21.35 2.79 -8.27
N ASP A 162 20.16 3.10 -8.76
CA ASP A 162 19.84 3.17 -10.18
C ASP A 162 18.70 4.17 -10.43
N PHE A 163 18.94 5.42 -10.04
CA PHE A 163 17.89 6.44 -10.03
C PHE A 163 17.43 6.84 -11.44
N THR A 164 18.27 6.76 -12.47
CA THR A 164 17.88 7.13 -13.84
C THR A 164 17.23 5.99 -14.61
N GLY A 165 17.56 4.73 -14.27
CA GLY A 165 17.11 3.54 -14.99
C GLY A 165 15.93 2.81 -14.35
N SER A 166 15.72 2.93 -13.03
CA SER A 166 14.68 2.17 -12.31
C SER A 166 13.33 2.84 -12.07
N PRO A 167 13.15 4.18 -12.11
CA PRO A 167 11.86 4.79 -11.78
C PRO A 167 10.74 4.21 -12.64
N THR A 168 9.73 3.68 -11.94
CA THR A 168 8.62 2.96 -12.53
C THR A 168 7.34 3.42 -11.88
N ARG A 169 6.33 3.69 -12.70
CA ARG A 169 4.94 3.85 -12.32
C ARG A 169 4.18 2.61 -12.78
N TRP A 170 3.38 2.03 -11.89
CA TRP A 170 2.40 1.01 -12.24
C TRP A 170 1.01 1.65 -12.22
N ARG A 171 0.23 1.46 -13.29
CA ARG A 171 -1.20 1.76 -13.30
C ARG A 171 -1.99 0.47 -13.21
N PHE A 172 -3.06 0.51 -12.42
CA PHE A 172 -3.94 -0.64 -12.19
C PHE A 172 -5.17 -0.48 -13.09
N THR A 173 -5.49 -1.52 -13.87
CA THR A 173 -6.75 -1.58 -14.62
C THR A 173 -7.87 -1.98 -13.66
N ALA A 174 -9.02 -1.33 -13.80
CA ALA A 174 -10.22 -1.59 -12.99
C ALA A 174 -11.00 -2.79 -13.51
#